data_AF-A0A6P4FHW7-F1
#
_entry.id   AF-A0A6P4FHW7-F1
#
_cell.length_a   1.000
_cell.length_b   1.000
_cell.length_c   1.000
_cell.angle_alpha   90.00
_cell.angle_beta   90.00
_cell.angle_gamma   90.00
#
_symmetry.space_group_name_H-M   'P 1'
#
loop_
_entity.id
_entity.type
_entity.pdbx_description
1 polymer ?
#
loop_
_entity_poly.entity_id
_entity_poly.type
_entity_poly.pdbx_seq_one_letter_code
_entity_poly.pdbx_strand_id
1 'polypeptide(L)'
;GEGSGIDIFLRLNRSLIRPGKRGINVMIKQPQQWSDVVRHVPHEAHTKISLVPRFTVTDERTRSVTPEVRRCIFGDEIDNPQYKNLPGFEYWVGNCRSRCHQEHVIDLCNCSPSIFFPVTDKDNFTVCKASDFKCLYDNRLTFSIERHPEENDFVNNPFKESMICDCFTSCTQLIFERIYSTTSLDYNETNTETGSMRLEIFYQSGWIIQYQTTMRFTFVELLASFGGIIGLFLGASLLSAIELAY
;
A
#
# COMPACT_ATOMS: atom_id res chain seq x y z
N GLY A 1 2.31 1.12 -24.61
CA GLY A 1 2.12 -0.10 -25.43
C GLY A 1 3.38 -0.95 -25.39
N GLU A 2 3.32 -2.17 -25.92
CA GLU A 2 4.52 -3.00 -26.11
C GLU A 2 5.61 -2.22 -26.88
N GLY A 3 6.87 -2.36 -26.48
CA GLY A 3 8.04 -1.68 -27.05
C GLY A 3 8.27 -0.23 -26.61
N SER A 4 7.33 0.40 -25.89
CA SER A 4 7.48 1.80 -25.40
C SER A 4 8.05 1.90 -23.99
N GLY A 5 8.24 0.77 -23.32
CA GLY A 5 8.64 0.69 -21.93
C GLY A 5 10.08 0.25 -21.74
N ILE A 6 10.33 -0.42 -20.61
CA ILE A 6 11.62 -0.97 -20.24
C ILE A 6 11.70 -2.40 -20.79
N ASP A 7 12.69 -2.69 -21.62
CA ASP A 7 13.02 -4.04 -22.09
C ASP A 7 14.36 -4.46 -21.49
N ILE A 8 14.33 -5.54 -20.71
CA ILE A 8 15.46 -6.05 -19.94
C ILE A 8 15.74 -7.47 -20.38
N PHE A 9 16.97 -7.71 -20.83
CA PHE A 9 17.47 -9.06 -21.07
C PHE A 9 18.43 -9.47 -19.96
N LEU A 10 18.09 -10.54 -19.23
CA LEU A 10 18.87 -11.03 -18.09
C LEU A 10 19.40 -12.43 -18.37
N ARG A 11 20.67 -12.62 -18.02
CA ARG A 11 21.35 -13.91 -18.09
C ARG A 11 21.76 -14.33 -16.69
N LEU A 12 21.25 -15.48 -16.24
CA LEU A 12 21.60 -16.00 -14.91
C LEU A 12 22.98 -16.65 -14.94
N ASN A 13 23.85 -16.27 -14.00
CA ASN A 13 25.15 -16.90 -13.83
C ASN A 13 25.00 -18.22 -13.06
N ARG A 14 25.31 -19.36 -13.71
CA ARG A 14 25.19 -20.72 -13.15
C ARG A 14 25.87 -20.89 -11.79
N SER A 15 27.00 -20.22 -11.57
CA SER A 15 27.78 -20.34 -10.32
C SER A 15 27.08 -19.75 -9.10
N LEU A 16 26.10 -18.86 -9.29
CA LEU A 16 25.38 -18.17 -8.22
C LEU A 16 23.94 -18.69 -8.04
N ILE A 17 23.50 -19.67 -8.84
CA ILE A 17 22.15 -20.23 -8.77
C ILE A 17 22.05 -21.25 -7.64
N ARG A 18 21.09 -21.07 -6.75
CA ARG A 18 20.75 -22.08 -5.72
C ARG A 18 19.90 -23.20 -6.34
N PRO A 19 20.11 -24.47 -5.93
CA PRO A 19 19.28 -25.58 -6.39
C PRO A 19 17.79 -25.33 -6.13
N GLY A 20 16.93 -25.55 -7.12
CA GLY A 20 15.47 -25.43 -7.00
C GLY A 20 14.90 -24.00 -7.05
N LYS A 21 15.74 -22.95 -7.07
CA LYS A 21 15.29 -21.56 -7.24
C LYS A 21 15.95 -20.94 -8.46
N ARG A 22 15.19 -20.86 -9.55
CA ARG A 22 15.64 -20.27 -10.83
C ARG A 22 14.66 -19.18 -11.25
N GLY A 23 15.19 -18.04 -11.68
CA GLY A 23 14.40 -16.86 -12.01
C GLY A 23 14.83 -15.66 -11.18
N ILE A 24 14.07 -14.57 -11.28
CA ILE A 24 14.28 -13.33 -10.53
C ILE A 24 13.01 -12.93 -9.80
N ASN A 25 13.15 -12.02 -8.86
CA ASN A 25 12.03 -11.42 -8.16
C ASN A 25 11.94 -9.95 -8.60
N VAL A 26 10.76 -9.54 -9.07
CA VAL A 26 10.49 -8.19 -9.56
C VAL A 26 9.53 -7.50 -8.61
N MET A 27 9.90 -6.28 -8.22
CA MET A 27 9.08 -5.39 -7.40
C MET A 27 8.92 -4.08 -8.16
N ILE A 28 7.69 -3.71 -8.45
CA ILE A 28 7.35 -2.44 -9.09
C ILE A 28 6.64 -1.64 -8.02
N LYS A 29 7.10 -0.43 -7.71
CA LYS A 29 6.56 0.40 -6.63
C LYS A 29 6.74 1.88 -6.96
N GLN A 30 6.09 2.74 -6.21
CA GLN A 30 6.41 4.17 -6.27
C GLN A 30 7.81 4.47 -5.69
N PRO A 31 8.46 5.57 -6.12
CA PRO A 31 9.78 5.95 -5.62
C PRO A 31 9.84 6.14 -4.09
N GLN A 32 8.83 6.80 -3.52
CA GLN A 32 8.72 7.08 -2.08
C GLN A 32 8.02 5.98 -1.28
N GLN A 33 7.74 4.83 -1.88
CA GLN A 33 7.23 3.66 -1.16
C GLN A 33 8.41 2.73 -0.86
N TRP A 34 8.52 2.17 0.34
CA TRP A 34 9.64 1.30 0.73
C TRP A 34 9.57 -0.06 0.04
N SER A 35 8.44 -0.74 0.16
CA SER A 35 8.22 -2.09 -0.35
C SER A 35 6.84 -2.24 -0.96
N ASP A 36 6.69 -3.18 -1.87
CA ASP A 36 5.42 -3.62 -2.46
C ASP A 36 5.49 -5.12 -2.76
N VAL A 37 4.38 -5.71 -3.19
CA VAL A 37 4.29 -7.13 -3.51
C VAL A 37 5.31 -7.50 -4.58
N VAL A 38 6.21 -8.40 -4.19
CA VAL A 38 7.24 -8.96 -5.06
C VAL A 38 6.65 -10.14 -5.84
N ARG A 39 6.91 -10.22 -7.14
CA ARG A 39 6.53 -11.36 -7.97
C ARG A 39 7.74 -12.08 -8.55
N HIS A 40 7.67 -13.40 -8.53
CA HIS A 40 8.68 -14.23 -9.14
C HIS A 40 8.48 -14.30 -10.66
N VAL A 41 9.55 -14.06 -11.41
CA VAL A 41 9.62 -14.20 -12.85
C VAL A 41 10.49 -15.42 -13.16
N PRO A 42 9.93 -16.44 -13.86
CA PRO A 42 10.65 -17.67 -14.14
C PRO A 42 11.81 -17.45 -15.12
N HIS A 43 12.77 -18.37 -15.11
CA HIS A 43 13.83 -18.41 -16.13
C HIS A 43 13.31 -18.97 -17.45
N GLU A 44 14.06 -18.79 -18.53
CA GLU A 44 13.71 -19.30 -19.89
C GLU A 44 12.36 -18.78 -20.40
N ALA A 45 11.97 -17.62 -19.90
CA ALA A 45 10.69 -17.02 -20.21
C ALA A 45 10.84 -15.59 -20.71
N HIS A 46 9.96 -15.23 -21.62
CA HIS A 46 9.67 -13.86 -21.97
C HIS A 46 8.43 -13.42 -21.17
N THR A 47 8.66 -12.63 -20.13
CA THR A 47 7.61 -12.08 -19.27
C THR A 47 7.34 -10.63 -19.63
N LYS A 48 6.10 -10.35 -20.01
CA LYS A 48 5.56 -9.01 -20.23
C LYS A 48 4.77 -8.58 -19.01
N ILE A 49 5.06 -7.40 -18.49
CA ILE A 49 4.34 -6.77 -17.38
C ILE A 49 3.68 -5.50 -17.90
N SER A 50 2.37 -5.57 -18.09
CA SER A 50 1.54 -4.41 -18.44
C SER A 50 1.14 -3.67 -17.17
N LEU A 51 1.44 -2.37 -17.13
CA LEU A 51 1.11 -1.46 -16.04
C LEU A 51 -0.16 -0.67 -16.38
N VAL A 52 -1.14 -0.75 -15.48
CA VAL A 52 -2.37 0.05 -15.51
C VAL A 52 -2.36 0.98 -14.29
N PRO A 53 -1.93 2.23 -14.46
CA PRO A 53 -1.95 3.20 -13.37
C PRO A 53 -3.39 3.60 -13.03
N ARG A 54 -3.68 3.69 -11.75
CA ARG A 54 -4.91 4.25 -11.19
C ARG A 54 -4.54 5.37 -10.23
N PHE A 55 -5.02 6.57 -10.50
CA PHE A 55 -4.82 7.71 -9.64
C PHE A 55 -6.11 7.97 -8.87
N THR A 56 -6.03 8.13 -7.55
CA THR A 56 -7.19 8.49 -6.72
C THR A 56 -6.84 9.72 -5.92
N VAL A 57 -7.72 10.71 -5.94
CA VAL A 57 -7.57 11.96 -5.21
C VAL A 57 -8.84 12.27 -4.41
N THR A 58 -8.66 12.58 -3.15
CA THR A 58 -9.72 13.06 -2.27
C THR A 58 -9.59 14.57 -2.14
N ASP A 59 -10.71 15.26 -2.35
CA ASP A 59 -10.80 16.71 -2.31
C ASP A 59 -10.50 17.28 -0.93
N GLU A 60 -9.83 18.43 -0.88
CA GLU A 60 -9.42 19.08 0.37
C GLU A 60 -10.60 19.49 1.26
N ARG A 61 -11.81 19.70 0.71
CA ARG A 61 -13.01 19.99 1.51
C ARG A 61 -13.35 18.87 2.51
N THR A 62 -12.87 17.65 2.24
CA THR A 62 -13.02 16.51 3.16
C THR A 62 -12.22 16.66 4.46
N ARG A 63 -11.36 17.69 4.58
CA ARG A 63 -10.70 18.05 5.84
C ARG A 63 -11.67 18.48 6.95
N SER A 64 -12.90 18.83 6.60
CA SER A 64 -13.95 19.13 7.58
C SER A 64 -14.45 17.90 8.36
N VAL A 65 -14.10 16.69 7.93
CA VAL A 65 -14.36 15.44 8.63
C VAL A 65 -13.06 14.73 8.98
N THR A 66 -13.11 13.91 10.03
CA THR A 66 -11.92 13.20 10.52
C THR A 66 -11.49 12.08 9.56
N PRO A 67 -10.20 11.65 9.59
CA PRO A 67 -9.70 10.55 8.78
C PRO A 67 -10.53 9.26 8.88
N GLU A 68 -11.12 8.97 10.04
CA GLU A 68 -11.94 7.77 10.28
C GLU A 68 -13.23 7.79 9.47
N VAL A 69 -13.83 8.97 9.28
CA VAL A 69 -15.05 9.15 8.48
C VAL A 69 -14.74 9.10 6.99
N ARG A 70 -13.70 9.79 6.54
CA ARG A 70 -13.33 9.85 5.11
C ARG A 70 -12.43 8.71 4.63
N ARG A 71 -11.96 7.85 5.54
CA ARG A 71 -11.11 6.66 5.30
C ARG A 71 -9.80 6.95 4.54
N CYS A 72 -9.26 8.16 4.68
CA CYS A 72 -7.96 8.53 4.14
C CYS A 72 -7.24 9.60 5.00
N ILE A 73 -5.91 9.61 4.92
CA ILE A 73 -5.02 10.57 5.58
C ILE A 73 -4.31 11.42 4.53
N PHE A 74 -4.21 12.73 4.78
CA PHE A 74 -3.38 13.64 3.99
C PHE A 74 -1.93 13.60 4.50
N GLY A 75 -0.96 13.84 3.61
CA GLY A 75 0.46 13.69 3.92
C GLY A 75 0.96 14.62 5.04
N ASP A 76 0.26 15.74 5.28
CA ASP A 76 0.54 16.76 6.29
C ASP A 76 -0.10 16.49 7.66
N GLU A 77 -0.94 15.47 7.82
CA GLU A 77 -1.64 15.16 9.08
C GLU A 77 -0.81 14.27 10.01
N ILE A 78 0.42 14.69 10.27
CA ILE A 78 1.42 13.92 11.02
C ILE A 78 1.01 13.73 12.49
N ASP A 79 0.23 14.66 13.04
CA ASP A 79 -0.25 14.61 14.43
C ASP A 79 -1.38 13.59 14.65
N ASN A 80 -1.93 12.99 13.58
CA ASN A 80 -2.96 11.98 13.72
C ASN A 80 -2.37 10.67 14.28
N PRO A 81 -2.97 10.05 15.31
CA PRO A 81 -2.47 8.78 15.88
C PRO A 81 -2.34 7.62 14.89
N GLN A 82 -3.13 7.63 13.80
CA GLN A 82 -3.08 6.63 12.74
C GLN A 82 -2.08 6.96 11.62
N TYR A 83 -1.44 8.13 11.68
CA TYR A 83 -0.32 8.46 10.81
C TYR A 83 0.91 7.67 11.24
N LYS A 84 1.07 6.47 10.65
CA LYS A 84 2.29 5.66 10.78
C LYS A 84 3.07 5.71 9.49
N ASN A 85 4.35 6.03 9.58
CA ASN A 85 5.20 6.15 8.41
C ASN A 85 6.66 5.78 8.72
N LEU A 86 7.41 5.44 7.68
CA LEU A 86 8.84 5.20 7.78
C LEU A 86 9.60 6.54 7.80
N PRO A 87 10.68 6.68 8.58
CA PRO A 87 11.44 7.92 8.64
C PRO A 87 11.99 8.32 7.26
N GLY A 88 11.76 9.57 6.85
CA GLY A 88 12.26 10.11 5.58
C GLY A 88 11.47 9.72 4.34
N PHE A 89 10.34 9.02 4.50
CA PHE A 89 9.42 8.69 3.41
C PHE A 89 8.16 9.54 3.48
N GLU A 90 7.46 9.68 2.36
CA GLU A 90 6.11 10.27 2.33
C GLU A 90 5.06 9.27 2.83
N TYR A 91 3.91 9.79 3.27
CA TYR A 91 2.81 8.93 3.69
C TYR A 91 2.19 8.22 2.48
N TRP A 92 2.44 6.93 2.43
CA TRP A 92 1.81 5.98 1.52
C TRP A 92 1.30 4.81 2.35
N VAL A 93 0.16 4.24 1.98
CA VAL A 93 -0.39 3.08 2.70
C VAL A 93 0.62 1.92 2.77
N GLY A 94 1.46 1.76 1.74
CA GLY A 94 2.55 0.78 1.74
C GLY A 94 3.64 1.05 2.77
N ASN A 95 3.95 2.32 3.07
CA ASN A 95 4.89 2.70 4.11
C ASN A 95 4.28 2.55 5.51
N CYS A 96 2.99 2.91 5.66
CA CYS A 96 2.26 2.64 6.89
C CYS A 96 2.27 1.16 7.23
N ARG A 97 1.96 0.29 6.25
CA ARG A 97 2.03 -1.18 6.43
C ARG A 97 3.44 -1.64 6.76
N SER A 98 4.45 -1.15 6.04
CA SER A 98 5.85 -1.50 6.33
C SER A 98 6.26 -1.10 7.76
N ARG A 99 5.83 0.08 8.22
CA ARG A 99 6.06 0.54 9.60
C ARG A 99 5.29 -0.32 10.62
N CYS A 100 4.04 -0.67 10.34
CA CYS A 100 3.26 -1.56 11.19
C CYS A 100 3.91 -2.95 11.34
N HIS A 101 4.42 -3.52 10.25
CA HIS A 101 5.17 -4.79 10.29
C HIS A 101 6.45 -4.64 11.11
N GLN A 102 7.16 -3.52 10.95
CA GLN A 102 8.34 -3.20 11.75
C GLN A 102 8.02 -3.14 13.25
N GLU A 103 6.92 -2.48 13.63
CA GLU A 103 6.45 -2.40 15.01
C GLU A 103 6.15 -3.78 15.59
N HIS A 104 5.43 -4.65 14.87
CA HIS A 104 5.15 -6.01 15.34
C HIS A 104 6.44 -6.83 15.54
N VAL A 105 7.44 -6.66 14.67
CA VAL A 105 8.74 -7.32 14.82
C VAL A 105 9.47 -6.80 16.05
N ILE A 106 9.44 -5.50 16.31
CA ILE A 106 10.03 -4.90 17.51
C ILE A 106 9.29 -5.39 18.77
N ASP A 107 7.97 -5.44 18.77
CA ASP A 107 7.18 -5.86 19.93
C ASP A 107 7.40 -7.34 20.29
N LEU A 108 7.55 -8.21 19.30
CA LEU A 108 7.74 -9.65 19.51
C LEU A 108 9.20 -10.04 19.73
N CYS A 109 10.14 -9.41 19.01
CA CYS A 109 11.54 -9.81 18.98
C CYS A 109 12.52 -8.77 19.54
N ASN A 110 12.04 -7.62 20.02
CA ASN A 110 12.83 -6.52 20.60
C ASN A 110 13.97 -5.97 19.72
N CYS A 111 13.91 -6.21 18.41
CA CYS A 111 14.91 -5.74 17.46
C CYS A 111 14.27 -5.43 16.11
N SER A 112 14.92 -4.61 15.28
CA SER A 112 14.49 -4.34 13.91
C SER A 112 15.51 -4.85 12.89
N PRO A 113 15.12 -5.71 11.93
CA PRO A 113 16.04 -6.24 10.92
C PRO A 113 16.27 -5.20 9.80
N SER A 114 17.48 -4.67 9.72
CA SER A 114 17.88 -3.66 8.71
C SER A 114 17.81 -4.13 7.26
N ILE A 115 17.71 -5.44 7.02
CA ILE A 115 17.52 -6.02 5.69
C ILE A 115 16.08 -5.84 5.17
N PHE A 116 15.10 -5.70 6.06
CA PHE A 116 13.67 -5.63 5.69
C PHE A 116 13.08 -4.23 5.89
N PHE A 117 13.62 -3.45 6.81
CA PHE A 117 13.11 -2.12 7.15
C PHE A 117 14.24 -1.10 7.16
N PRO A 118 13.97 0.16 6.78
CA PRO A 118 14.95 1.22 6.92
C PRO A 118 15.18 1.51 8.40
N VAL A 119 16.42 1.85 8.75
CA VAL A 119 16.83 2.20 10.11
C VAL A 119 17.46 3.58 10.05
N THR A 120 17.07 4.45 10.98
CA THR A 120 17.58 5.82 11.12
C THR A 120 18.19 6.01 12.50
N ASP A 121 19.16 6.91 12.64
CA ASP A 121 19.81 7.21 13.92
C ASP A 121 18.87 7.76 15.00
N LYS A 122 17.65 8.17 14.60
CA LYS A 122 16.58 8.65 15.50
C LYS A 122 15.70 7.53 16.06
N ASP A 123 15.89 6.30 15.60
CA ASP A 123 15.10 5.17 16.04
C ASP A 123 15.55 4.68 17.42
N ASN A 124 14.59 4.43 18.31
CA ASN A 124 14.85 3.99 19.70
C ASN A 124 15.07 2.47 19.84
N PHE A 125 15.18 1.73 18.72
CA PHE A 125 15.31 0.28 18.71
C PHE A 125 16.68 -0.18 18.21
N THR A 126 17.10 -1.38 18.60
CA THR A 126 18.37 -1.96 18.16
C THR A 126 18.22 -2.76 16.87
N VAL A 127 19.25 -2.75 16.02
CA VAL A 127 19.31 -3.60 14.83
C VAL A 127 19.46 -5.08 15.22
N CYS A 128 18.66 -5.96 14.63
CA CYS A 128 18.72 -7.40 14.90
C CYS A 128 20.10 -8.00 14.55
N LYS A 129 20.65 -8.80 15.46
CA LYS A 129 21.83 -9.65 15.22
C LYS A 129 21.41 -10.95 14.53
N ALA A 130 22.38 -11.68 14.00
CA ALA A 130 22.13 -12.99 13.39
C ALA A 130 21.45 -14.00 14.34
N SER A 131 21.71 -13.93 15.64
CA SER A 131 21.05 -14.74 16.67
C SER A 131 19.55 -14.48 16.76
N ASP A 132 19.13 -13.24 16.52
CA ASP A 132 17.76 -12.77 16.77
C ASP A 132 16.82 -13.20 15.63
N PHE A 133 17.39 -13.59 14.48
CA PHE A 133 16.63 -14.20 13.37
C PHE A 133 15.92 -15.50 13.76
N LYS A 134 16.35 -16.16 14.85
CA LYS A 134 15.60 -17.29 15.41
C LYS A 134 14.19 -16.87 15.83
N CYS A 135 14.04 -15.71 16.48
CA CYS A 135 12.73 -15.18 16.87
C CYS A 135 11.83 -14.91 15.67
N LEU A 136 12.40 -14.35 14.59
CA LEU A 136 11.68 -14.13 13.34
C LEU A 136 11.19 -15.43 12.70
N TYR A 137 12.00 -16.49 12.77
CA TYR A 137 11.64 -17.81 12.27
C TYR A 137 10.56 -18.48 13.12
N ASP A 138 10.68 -18.41 14.45
CA ASP A 138 9.73 -19.00 15.38
C ASP A 138 8.34 -18.34 15.25
N ASN A 139 8.30 -17.02 14.98
CA ASN A 139 7.07 -16.25 14.76
C ASN A 139 6.69 -16.07 13.28
N ARG A 140 7.25 -16.87 12.37
CA ARG A 140 7.05 -16.72 10.92
C ARG A 140 5.59 -16.73 10.48
N LEU A 141 4.72 -17.46 11.18
CA LEU A 141 3.31 -17.57 10.85
C LEU A 141 2.60 -16.24 11.11
N THR A 142 2.83 -15.65 12.29
CA THR A 142 2.33 -14.32 12.66
C THR A 142 2.75 -13.26 11.64
N PHE A 143 4.03 -13.26 11.25
CA PHE A 143 4.53 -12.29 10.26
C PHE A 143 4.07 -12.55 8.82
N SER A 144 3.55 -13.75 8.53
CA SER A 144 3.08 -14.10 7.18
C SER A 144 1.63 -13.70 6.90
N ILE A 145 0.87 -13.35 7.95
CA ILE A 145 -0.57 -13.10 7.86
C ILE A 145 -0.87 -11.69 8.41
N GLU A 146 -1.34 -10.82 7.53
CA GLU A 146 -1.92 -9.52 7.87
C GLU A 146 -3.44 -9.63 7.79
N ARG A 147 -4.15 -9.23 8.84
CA ARG A 147 -5.63 -9.20 8.90
C ARG A 147 -6.13 -7.77 8.94
N HIS A 148 -7.30 -7.53 8.34
CA HIS A 148 -7.96 -6.25 8.47
C HIS A 148 -8.54 -6.09 9.90
N PRO A 149 -8.47 -4.89 10.52
CA PRO A 149 -9.00 -4.67 11.87
C PRO A 149 -10.46 -5.11 12.04
N GLU A 150 -11.31 -4.83 11.04
CA GLU A 150 -12.73 -5.19 11.03
C GLU A 150 -12.97 -6.71 10.98
N GLU A 151 -11.99 -7.53 10.59
CA GLU A 151 -12.17 -8.99 10.58
C GLU A 151 -12.23 -9.61 11.98
N ASN A 152 -11.71 -8.93 13.00
CA ASN A 152 -11.76 -9.43 14.38
C ASN A 152 -13.19 -9.58 14.90
N ASP A 153 -14.12 -8.78 14.37
CA ASP A 153 -15.52 -8.79 14.80
C ASP A 153 -16.31 -9.96 14.20
N PHE A 154 -15.84 -10.51 13.06
CA PHE A 154 -16.59 -11.49 12.27
C PHE A 154 -15.91 -12.85 12.12
N VAL A 155 -14.59 -12.94 12.38
CA VAL A 155 -13.81 -14.15 12.16
C VAL A 155 -13.05 -14.52 13.44
N ASN A 156 -13.44 -15.63 14.05
CA ASN A 156 -12.75 -16.19 15.21
C ASN A 156 -11.32 -16.57 14.84
N ASN A 157 -10.34 -15.96 15.51
CA ASN A 157 -8.92 -16.30 15.40
C ASN A 157 -8.43 -16.97 16.70
N PRO A 158 -8.62 -18.29 16.85
CA PRO A 158 -8.29 -19.00 18.09
C PRO A 158 -6.80 -19.01 18.41
N PHE A 159 -5.93 -18.81 17.42
CA PHE A 159 -4.48 -18.92 17.59
C PHE A 159 -3.77 -17.56 17.69
N LYS A 160 -4.43 -16.44 17.39
CA LYS A 160 -3.86 -15.07 17.41
C LYS A 160 -2.54 -14.92 16.63
N GLU A 161 -2.32 -15.75 15.62
CA GLU A 161 -1.10 -15.80 14.80
C GLU A 161 -1.17 -14.82 13.62
N SER A 162 -1.46 -13.54 13.88
CA SER A 162 -1.59 -12.56 12.80
C SER A 162 -1.23 -11.15 13.25
N MET A 163 -0.69 -10.37 12.34
CA MET A 163 -0.54 -8.93 12.51
C MET A 163 -1.83 -8.21 12.12
N ILE A 164 -2.15 -7.14 12.84
CA ILE A 164 -3.26 -6.24 12.50
C ILE A 164 -2.67 -4.87 12.20
N CYS A 165 -2.85 -4.42 10.97
CA CYS A 165 -2.37 -3.11 10.52
C CYS A 165 -3.56 -2.23 10.14
N ASP A 166 -3.93 -1.34 11.06
CA ASP A 166 -4.93 -0.30 10.82
C ASP A 166 -4.25 0.91 10.15
N CYS A 167 -4.20 0.87 8.82
CA CYS A 167 -3.55 1.89 7.99
C CYS A 167 -4.55 2.48 7.02
N PHE A 168 -4.85 3.78 7.15
CA PHE A 168 -5.63 4.48 6.15
C PHE A 168 -4.89 4.61 4.82
N THR A 169 -5.67 4.76 3.76
CA THR A 169 -5.11 5.09 2.44
C THR A 169 -4.65 6.55 2.42
N SER A 170 -3.68 6.88 1.57
CA SER A 170 -3.36 8.29 1.32
C SER A 170 -4.51 8.93 0.55
N CYS A 171 -4.91 10.13 0.93
CA CYS A 171 -5.95 10.88 0.22
C CYS A 171 -5.54 11.21 -1.23
N THR A 172 -4.24 11.18 -1.55
CA THR A 172 -3.74 11.20 -2.92
C THR A 172 -2.91 9.94 -3.17
N GLN A 173 -3.37 9.07 -4.06
CA GLN A 173 -2.70 7.80 -4.32
C GLN A 173 -2.54 7.44 -5.79
N LEU A 174 -1.39 6.87 -6.16
CA LEU A 174 -1.11 6.31 -7.49
C LEU A 174 -0.79 4.82 -7.36
N ILE A 175 -1.70 3.95 -7.79
CA ILE A 175 -1.52 2.50 -7.72
C ILE A 175 -1.21 1.98 -9.12
N PHE A 176 -0.21 1.10 -9.23
CA PHE A 176 0.05 0.37 -10.47
C PHE A 176 -0.56 -1.02 -10.39
N GLU A 177 -1.68 -1.24 -11.09
CA GLU A 177 -2.15 -2.59 -11.35
C GLU A 177 -1.26 -3.24 -12.41
N ARG A 178 -0.95 -4.52 -12.21
CA ARG A 178 0.10 -5.23 -12.96
C ARG A 178 -0.50 -6.50 -13.55
N ILE A 179 -0.48 -6.58 -14.87
CA ILE A 179 -0.94 -7.76 -15.61
C ILE A 179 0.30 -8.46 -16.17
N TYR A 180 0.49 -9.71 -15.76
CA TYR A 180 1.64 -10.53 -16.13
C TYR A 180 1.24 -11.48 -17.24
N SER A 181 1.98 -11.45 -18.34
CA SER A 181 1.88 -12.42 -19.42
C SER A 181 3.25 -13.06 -19.60
N THR A 182 3.32 -14.39 -19.51
CA THR A 182 4.59 -15.11 -19.61
C THR A 182 4.51 -16.13 -20.73
N THR A 183 5.50 -16.10 -21.61
CA THR A 183 5.65 -17.02 -22.73
C THR A 183 7.03 -17.67 -22.67
N SER A 184 7.18 -18.87 -23.25
CA SER A 184 8.49 -19.48 -23.38
C SER A 184 9.38 -18.62 -24.26
N LEU A 185 10.65 -18.47 -23.88
CA LEU A 185 11.62 -17.83 -24.74
C LEU A 185 12.01 -18.81 -25.86
N ASP A 186 11.81 -18.44 -27.13
CA ASP A 186 12.23 -19.29 -28.25
C ASP A 186 13.76 -19.44 -28.25
N TYR A 187 14.20 -20.70 -28.19
CA TYR A 187 15.61 -21.09 -28.18
C TYR A 187 16.19 -20.92 -29.59
N ASN A 188 16.61 -19.71 -29.98
CA ASN A 188 17.32 -19.58 -31.26
C ASN A 188 18.39 -18.49 -31.37
N GLU A 189 18.82 -17.81 -30.31
CA GLU A 189 19.93 -16.84 -30.44
C GLU A 189 21.03 -16.91 -29.38
N THR A 190 20.97 -17.82 -28.41
CA THR A 190 22.12 -18.03 -27.52
C THR A 190 22.30 -19.52 -27.21
N ASN A 191 23.36 -20.12 -27.77
CA ASN A 191 23.93 -21.40 -27.34
C ASN A 191 24.47 -21.28 -25.91
N THR A 192 23.60 -21.06 -24.93
CA THR A 192 24.00 -20.92 -23.55
C THR A 192 23.10 -21.78 -22.68
N GLU A 193 23.65 -22.86 -22.13
CA GLU A 193 23.04 -23.78 -21.16
C GLU A 193 22.58 -23.09 -19.84
N THR A 194 22.64 -21.76 -19.79
CA THR A 194 22.31 -20.92 -18.64
C THR A 194 21.07 -20.12 -18.97
N GLY A 195 19.93 -20.49 -18.40
CA GLY A 195 18.62 -19.90 -18.67
C GLY A 195 18.65 -18.37 -18.79
N SER A 196 18.33 -17.88 -19.98
CA SER A 196 18.08 -16.48 -20.29
C SER A 196 16.64 -16.13 -19.96
N MET A 197 16.37 -14.87 -19.66
CA MET A 197 15.00 -14.37 -19.53
C MET A 197 14.91 -12.97 -20.13
N ARG A 198 13.75 -12.67 -20.69
CA ARG A 198 13.43 -11.33 -21.20
C ARG A 198 12.27 -10.79 -20.40
N LEU A 199 12.41 -9.58 -19.89
CA LEU A 199 11.42 -8.89 -19.09
C LEU A 199 11.07 -7.57 -19.79
N GLU A 200 9.83 -7.44 -20.21
CA GLU A 200 9.31 -6.22 -20.82
C GLU A 200 8.28 -5.59 -19.89
N ILE A 201 8.48 -4.32 -19.49
CA ILE A 201 7.58 -3.59 -18.59
C ILE A 201 7.09 -2.35 -19.32
N PHE A 202 5.79 -2.20 -19.52
CA PHE A 202 5.24 -1.07 -20.27
C PHE A 202 3.87 -0.64 -19.74
N TYR A 203 3.48 0.61 -20.02
CA TYR A 203 2.13 1.08 -19.76
C TYR A 203 1.15 0.54 -20.81
N GLN A 204 0.01 0.01 -20.35
CA GLN A 204 -1.01 -0.55 -21.23
C GLN A 204 -1.59 0.49 -22.18
N SER A 205 -1.79 1.71 -21.68
CA SER A 205 -2.40 2.84 -22.36
C SER A 205 -1.57 4.11 -22.16
N GLY A 206 -1.72 5.08 -23.06
CA GLY A 206 -1.15 6.43 -22.92
C GLY A 206 -1.97 7.38 -22.04
N TRP A 207 -2.98 6.84 -21.34
CA TRP A 207 -3.90 7.58 -20.46
C TRP A 207 -4.03 6.84 -19.13
N ILE A 208 -4.47 7.57 -18.11
CA ILE A 208 -4.61 7.10 -16.72
C ILE A 208 -6.06 7.33 -16.28
N ILE A 209 -6.63 6.40 -15.49
CA ILE A 209 -7.91 6.63 -14.81
C ILE A 209 -7.66 7.41 -13.54
N GLN A 210 -8.36 8.54 -13.39
CA GLN A 210 -8.41 9.28 -12.15
C GLN A 210 -9.78 9.11 -11.48
N TYR A 211 -9.77 8.64 -10.24
CA TYR A 211 -10.92 8.66 -9.34
C TYR A 211 -10.83 9.89 -8.44
N GLN A 212 -11.91 10.66 -8.35
CA GLN A 212 -11.98 11.82 -7.48
C GLN A 212 -13.10 11.66 -6.46
N THR A 213 -12.77 11.78 -5.18
CA THR A 213 -13.73 11.75 -4.08
C THR A 213 -13.95 13.16 -3.56
N THR A 214 -15.15 13.69 -3.73
CA THR A 214 -15.53 15.04 -3.28
C THR A 214 -16.61 14.97 -2.22
N MET A 215 -16.56 15.86 -1.23
CA MET A 215 -17.67 16.05 -0.30
C MET A 215 -18.88 16.65 -1.04
N ARG A 216 -20.04 16.00 -0.97
CA ARG A 216 -21.27 16.46 -1.65
C ARG A 216 -21.93 17.65 -0.96
N PHE A 217 -21.99 17.61 0.37
CA PHE A 217 -22.54 18.67 1.21
C PHE A 217 -21.69 18.84 2.46
N THR A 218 -21.35 20.08 2.77
CA THR A 218 -20.78 20.48 4.06
C THR A 218 -21.89 20.66 5.09
N PHE A 219 -21.52 20.69 6.38
CA PHE A 219 -22.47 20.95 7.46
C PHE A 219 -23.26 22.26 7.27
N VAL A 220 -22.60 23.31 6.79
CA VAL A 220 -23.23 24.63 6.55
C VAL A 220 -24.24 24.57 5.41
N GLU A 221 -23.90 23.89 4.30
CA GLU A 221 -24.82 23.72 3.16
C GLU A 221 -26.03 22.85 3.53
N LEU A 222 -25.82 21.85 4.40
CA LEU A 222 -26.88 21.01 4.93
C LEU A 222 -27.84 21.81 5.82
N LEU A 223 -27.28 22.63 6.73
CA LEU A 223 -28.06 23.52 7.60
C LEU A 223 -28.86 24.55 6.78
N ALA A 224 -28.24 25.15 5.75
CA ALA A 224 -28.91 26.08 4.87
C ALA A 224 -30.05 25.41 4.07
N SER A 225 -29.83 24.19 3.60
CA SER A 225 -30.84 23.41 2.86
C SER A 225 -32.04 23.06 3.75
N PHE A 226 -31.80 22.56 4.96
CA PHE A 226 -32.88 22.26 5.91
C PHE A 226 -33.59 23.53 6.40
N GLY A 227 -32.86 24.59 6.68
CA GLY A 227 -33.42 25.90 7.03
C GLY A 227 -34.30 26.46 5.91
N GLY A 228 -33.88 26.31 4.65
CA GLY A 228 -34.67 26.70 3.48
C GLY A 228 -35.98 25.92 3.35
N ILE A 229 -35.95 24.60 3.56
CA ILE A 229 -37.15 23.74 3.53
C ILE A 229 -38.11 24.13 4.66
N ILE A 230 -37.62 24.28 5.89
CA ILE A 230 -38.44 24.64 7.05
C ILE A 230 -39.04 26.05 6.86
N GLY A 231 -38.24 27.01 6.40
CA GLY A 231 -38.71 28.37 6.13
C GLY A 231 -39.76 28.44 5.02
N LEU A 232 -39.62 27.63 3.96
CA LEU A 232 -40.56 27.61 2.85
C LEU A 232 -41.91 26.97 3.21
N PHE A 233 -41.90 25.82 3.90
CA PHE A 233 -43.12 25.06 4.18
C PHE A 233 -43.84 25.50 5.46
N LEU A 234 -43.09 25.92 6.48
CA LEU A 234 -43.64 26.25 7.80
C LEU A 234 -43.59 27.76 8.10
N GLY A 235 -42.86 28.56 7.30
CA GLY A 235 -42.58 29.95 7.64
C GLY A 235 -41.76 30.09 8.93
N ALA A 236 -41.17 28.99 9.40
CA ALA A 236 -40.52 28.91 10.70
C ALA A 236 -39.00 29.11 10.56
N SER A 237 -38.40 29.63 11.63
CA SER A 237 -36.95 29.80 11.74
C SER A 237 -36.45 29.19 13.05
N LEU A 238 -35.12 29.19 13.25
CA LEU A 238 -34.53 28.77 14.52
C LEU A 238 -35.07 29.58 15.71
N LEU A 239 -35.37 30.87 15.50
CA LEU A 239 -36.00 31.72 16.52
C LEU A 239 -37.40 31.22 16.87
N SER A 240 -38.20 30.85 15.86
CA SER A 240 -39.54 30.29 16.06
C SER A 240 -39.52 29.00 16.87
N ALA A 241 -38.48 28.18 16.74
CA ALA A 241 -38.30 26.97 17.54
C ALA A 241 -37.95 27.27 19.00
N ILE A 242 -37.11 28.28 19.24
CA ILE A 242 -36.75 28.72 20.60
C ILE A 242 -37.98 29.32 21.31
N GLU A 243 -38.78 30.13 20.62
CA GLU A 243 -40.03 30.70 21.15
C GLU A 243 -41.06 29.64 21.53
N LEU A 244 -41.05 28.47 20.88
CA LEU A 244 -41.97 27.36 21.16
C LEU A 244 -41.53 26.53 22.37
N ALA A 245 -40.24 26.53 22.67
CA ALA A 245 -39.65 25.79 23.79
C ALA A 245 -39.63 26.59 25.11
N TYR A 246 -39.79 27.92 25.04
CA TYR A 246 -39.90 28.83 26.18
C TYR A 246 -41.35 29.00 26.62
#